data_AF-A0A5C5WFL9-F1
#
_entry.id   AF-A0A5C5WFL9-F1
#
_cell.length_a   1.000
_cell.length_b   1.000
_cell.length_c   1.000
_cell.angle_alpha   90.00
_cell.angle_beta   90.00
_cell.angle_gamma   90.00
#
_symmetry.space_group_name_H-M   'P 1'
#
loop_
_entity.id
_entity.type
_entity.pdbx_description
1 polymer ?
#
loop_
_entity_poly.entity_id
_entity_poly.type
_entity_poly.pdbx_seq_one_letter_code
_entity_poly.pdbx_strand_id
1 'polypeptide(L)'
;MVDPAEIRSAFHNFVGDERYRKFVSMVPLATDGTRLRFWQEHAWESFTAEHPQFTLDFAGIVELFRICHLHGNPLTQRLVPVQHGCVDFAPEYWQTRNEFHPCSPLPFISTEGRDIAETELPIWFCAECEQIELSRQRQT
;
A
#
# COMPACT_ATOMS: atom_id res chain seq x y z
N MET A 1 13.07 22.95 0.19
CA MET A 1 12.53 21.64 -0.20
C MET A 1 11.91 21.09 1.07
N VAL A 2 10.60 20.89 1.12
CA VAL A 2 9.92 20.42 2.33
C VAL A 2 10.27 18.94 2.54
N ASP A 3 10.52 18.55 3.78
CA ASP A 3 10.81 17.16 4.14
C ASP A 3 9.55 16.29 3.92
N PRO A 4 9.61 15.20 3.13
CA PRO A 4 8.51 14.25 2.99
C PRO A 4 7.93 13.76 4.33
N ALA A 5 8.76 13.60 5.37
CA ALA A 5 8.30 13.20 6.69
C ALA A 5 7.41 14.27 7.34
N GLU A 6 7.75 15.55 7.13
CA GLU A 6 6.99 16.69 7.64
C GLU A 6 5.60 16.75 6.99
N ILE A 7 5.52 16.59 5.66
CA ILE A 7 4.22 16.59 4.94
C ILE A 7 3.36 15.43 5.42
N ARG A 8 3.95 14.23 5.56
CA ARG A 8 3.24 13.04 6.05
C ARG A 8 2.70 13.25 7.46
N SER A 9 3.49 13.83 8.35
CA SER A 9 3.07 14.11 9.72
C SER A 9 1.97 15.17 9.78
N ALA A 10 2.10 16.25 9.00
CA ALA A 10 1.08 17.30 8.92
C ALA A 10 -0.24 16.73 8.38
N PHE A 11 -0.17 15.93 7.31
CA PHE A 11 -1.35 15.29 6.74
C PHE A 11 -2.00 14.29 7.70
N HIS A 12 -1.19 13.47 8.40
CA HIS A 12 -1.68 12.54 9.43
C HIS A 12 -2.46 13.26 10.54
N ASN A 13 -1.90 14.35 11.06
CA ASN A 13 -2.56 15.18 12.07
C ASN A 13 -3.87 15.80 11.55
N PHE A 14 -3.92 16.17 10.27
CA PHE A 14 -5.09 16.78 9.64
C PHE A 14 -6.25 15.79 9.44
N VAL A 15 -5.99 14.61 8.86
CA VAL A 15 -7.07 13.65 8.54
C VAL A 15 -7.39 12.68 9.68
N GLY A 16 -6.48 12.52 10.64
CA GLY A 16 -6.56 11.53 11.71
C GLY A 16 -6.11 10.13 11.29
N ASP A 17 -5.83 9.29 12.28
CA ASP A 17 -5.13 8.01 12.11
C ASP A 17 -5.83 7.02 11.16
N GLU A 18 -7.14 6.83 11.31
CA GLU A 18 -7.90 5.89 10.49
C GLU A 18 -7.91 6.31 9.01
N ARG A 19 -8.21 7.58 8.75
CA ARG A 19 -8.24 8.12 7.37
C ARG A 19 -6.86 8.13 6.75
N TYR A 20 -5.83 8.42 7.53
CA TYR A 20 -4.46 8.39 7.07
C TYR A 20 -4.04 6.98 6.64
N ARG A 21 -4.28 5.95 7.48
CA ARG A 21 -3.99 4.55 7.13
C ARG A 21 -4.72 4.15 5.85
N LYS A 22 -5.99 4.52 5.72
CA LYS A 22 -6.79 4.26 4.51
C LYS A 22 -6.25 5.00 3.29
N PHE A 23 -5.72 6.21 3.47
CA PHE A 23 -5.16 6.99 2.38
C PHE A 23 -3.88 6.33 1.87
N VAL A 24 -2.93 6.08 2.77
CA VAL A 24 -1.64 5.46 2.46
C VAL A 24 -1.79 4.06 1.86
N SER A 25 -2.75 3.25 2.34
CA SER A 25 -2.96 1.91 1.78
C SER A 25 -3.54 1.90 0.37
N MET A 26 -4.23 2.96 -0.04
CA MET A 26 -4.94 3.01 -1.33
C MET A 26 -4.22 3.82 -2.41
N VAL A 27 -3.39 4.81 -2.04
CA VAL A 27 -2.65 5.64 -3.02
C VAL A 27 -1.73 4.81 -3.94
N PRO A 28 -0.90 3.88 -3.45
CA PRO A 28 0.00 3.10 -4.29
C PRO A 28 -0.71 2.07 -5.19
N LEU A 29 -2.01 1.84 -4.97
CA LEU A 29 -2.82 0.81 -5.63
C LEU A 29 -3.85 1.38 -6.61
N ALA A 30 -3.77 2.67 -6.96
CA ALA A 30 -4.66 3.26 -7.95
C ALA A 30 -4.50 2.54 -9.31
N THR A 31 -5.49 1.73 -9.66
CA THR A 31 -5.50 0.85 -10.84
C THR A 31 -5.44 1.59 -12.17
N ASP A 32 -5.82 2.87 -12.20
CA ASP A 32 -5.72 3.74 -13.36
C ASP A 32 -4.42 4.57 -13.39
N GLY A 33 -3.61 4.52 -12.31
CA GLY A 33 -2.31 5.17 -12.20
C GLY A 33 -2.30 6.67 -12.50
N THR A 34 -3.46 7.33 -12.49
CA THR A 34 -3.59 8.70 -13.01
C THR A 34 -4.31 9.63 -12.06
N ARG A 35 -5.15 9.10 -11.13
CA ARG A 35 -5.95 9.94 -10.23
C ARG A 35 -6.13 9.31 -8.85
N LEU A 36 -6.33 10.19 -7.87
CA LEU A 36 -6.79 9.82 -6.54
C LEU A 36 -8.29 9.51 -6.59
N ARG A 37 -8.80 8.70 -5.65
CA ARG A 37 -10.26 8.53 -5.50
C ARG A 37 -10.89 9.84 -5.02
N PHE A 38 -12.16 10.08 -5.32
CA PHE A 38 -12.88 11.29 -4.93
C PHE A 38 -12.65 11.73 -3.47
N TRP A 39 -12.72 10.80 -2.51
CA TRP A 39 -12.50 11.12 -1.10
C TRP A 39 -11.04 11.45 -0.77
N GLN A 40 -10.07 10.85 -1.49
CA GLN A 40 -8.64 11.16 -1.37
C GLN A 40 -8.33 12.52 -1.99
N GLU A 41 -8.89 12.83 -3.17
CA GLU A 41 -8.82 14.15 -3.81
C GLU A 41 -9.33 15.21 -2.84
N HIS A 42 -10.54 15.06 -2.33
CA HIS A 42 -11.14 16.02 -1.39
C HIS A 42 -10.31 16.19 -0.11
N ALA A 43 -9.79 15.10 0.46
CA ALA A 43 -8.96 15.18 1.67
C ALA A 43 -7.63 15.92 1.39
N TRP A 44 -7.01 15.66 0.25
CA TRP A 44 -5.77 16.33 -0.16
C TRP A 44 -5.99 17.80 -0.48
N GLU A 45 -7.04 18.15 -1.22
CA GLU A 45 -7.39 19.53 -1.55
C GLU A 45 -7.73 20.35 -0.30
N SER A 46 -8.46 19.77 0.66
CA SER A 46 -8.74 20.45 1.93
C SER A 46 -7.46 20.72 2.71
N PHE A 47 -6.55 19.74 2.74
CA PHE A 47 -5.24 19.88 3.39
C PHE A 47 -4.37 20.95 2.72
N THR A 48 -4.28 20.97 1.39
CA THR A 48 -3.45 21.95 0.67
C THR A 48 -4.06 23.35 0.65
N ALA A 49 -5.38 23.49 0.84
CA ALA A 49 -6.00 24.78 1.07
C ALA A 49 -5.53 25.43 2.39
N GLU A 50 -5.35 24.63 3.45
CA GLU A 50 -4.81 25.09 4.74
C GLU A 50 -3.27 25.14 4.77
N HIS A 51 -2.62 24.33 3.95
CA HIS A 51 -1.16 24.25 3.84
C HIS A 51 -0.68 24.36 2.37
N PRO A 52 -0.77 25.54 1.73
CA PRO A 52 -0.46 25.71 0.31
C PRO A 52 0.98 25.29 -0.07
N GLN A 53 1.92 25.39 0.87
CA GLN A 53 3.31 24.99 0.69
C GLN A 53 3.51 23.47 0.46
N PHE A 54 2.50 22.65 0.73
CA PHE A 54 2.55 21.19 0.54
C PHE A 54 1.86 20.72 -0.74
N THR A 55 1.51 21.64 -1.65
CA THR A 55 0.85 21.30 -2.91
C THR A 55 1.77 20.43 -3.79
N LEU A 56 1.27 19.25 -4.16
CA LEU A 56 1.93 18.29 -5.04
C LEU A 56 0.96 17.84 -6.13
N ASP A 57 1.51 17.46 -7.28
CA ASP A 57 0.76 16.76 -8.33
C ASP A 57 0.54 15.28 -7.96
N PHE A 58 -0.24 14.56 -8.77
CA PHE A 58 -0.54 13.15 -8.52
C PHE A 58 0.73 12.30 -8.36
N ALA A 59 1.72 12.49 -9.23
CA ALA A 59 2.97 11.73 -9.18
C ALA A 59 3.73 11.99 -7.86
N GLY A 60 3.80 13.25 -7.41
CA GLY A 60 4.39 13.64 -6.14
C GLY A 60 3.65 13.05 -4.94
N ILE A 61 2.31 13.01 -4.98
CA ILE A 61 1.50 12.38 -3.91
C ILE A 61 1.77 10.88 -3.84
N VAL A 62 1.79 10.19 -5.00
CA VAL A 62 2.09 8.76 -5.06
C VAL A 62 3.48 8.48 -4.50
N GLU A 63 4.49 9.26 -4.88
CA GLU A 63 5.85 9.10 -4.36
C GLU A 63 5.93 9.36 -2.85
N LEU A 64 5.30 10.43 -2.38
CA LEU A 64 5.26 10.83 -0.98
C LEU A 64 4.67 9.74 -0.06
N PHE A 65 3.59 9.12 -0.53
CA PHE A 65 2.81 8.12 0.22
C PHE A 65 3.10 6.68 -0.21
N ARG A 66 4.15 6.42 -1.00
CA ARG A 66 4.65 5.07 -1.28
C ARG A 66 5.41 4.51 -0.08
N ILE A 67 4.69 4.36 1.03
CA ILE A 67 5.20 3.87 2.31
C ILE A 67 4.25 2.81 2.87
N CYS A 68 4.76 1.94 3.72
CA CYS A 68 3.96 1.02 4.50
C CYS A 68 3.20 1.79 5.58
N HIS A 69 1.88 1.69 5.65
CA HIS A 69 1.10 2.36 6.71
C HIS A 69 1.22 1.71 8.10
N LEU A 70 1.86 0.54 8.21
CA LEU A 70 2.19 -0.08 9.49
C LEU A 70 3.57 0.39 9.99
N HIS A 71 4.60 0.23 9.15
CA HIS A 71 5.99 0.44 9.54
C HIS A 71 6.53 1.83 9.18
N GLY A 72 5.81 2.61 8.36
CA GLY A 72 6.26 3.92 7.87
C GLY A 72 7.40 3.88 6.83
N ASN A 73 7.94 2.70 6.56
CA ASN A 73 9.07 2.51 5.64
C ASN A 73 8.65 2.62 4.17
N PRO A 74 9.55 3.11 3.29
CA PRO A 74 9.32 3.11 1.84
C PRO A 74 8.97 1.72 1.31
N LEU A 75 8.06 1.68 0.33
CA LEU A 75 7.74 0.46 -0.40
C LEU A 75 8.63 0.34 -1.64
N THR A 76 9.18 -0.85 -1.84
CA THR A 76 9.95 -1.25 -3.01
C THR A 76 9.24 -2.38 -3.75
N GLN A 77 9.27 -2.35 -5.08
CA GLN A 77 8.77 -3.46 -5.88
C GLN A 77 9.74 -4.63 -5.88
N ARG A 78 9.19 -5.83 -5.71
CA ARG A 78 9.90 -7.09 -5.84
C ARG A 78 9.07 -8.06 -6.66
N LEU A 79 9.74 -8.80 -7.55
CA LEU A 79 9.14 -9.93 -8.24
C LEU A 79 9.07 -11.12 -7.27
N VAL A 80 7.89 -11.71 -7.15
CA VAL A 80 7.67 -12.91 -6.36
C VAL A 80 7.07 -13.99 -7.24
N PRO A 81 7.39 -15.28 -6.99
CA PRO A 81 6.82 -16.37 -7.75
C PRO A 81 5.30 -16.47 -7.53
N VAL A 82 4.57 -16.75 -8.60
CA VAL A 82 3.14 -17.07 -8.54
C VAL A 82 2.96 -18.44 -7.92
N GLN A 83 2.26 -18.51 -6.80
CA GLN A 83 1.86 -19.77 -6.18
C GLN A 83 0.47 -20.17 -6.67
N HIS A 84 0.39 -21.32 -7.34
CA HIS A 84 -0.88 -21.90 -7.75
C HIS A 84 -1.49 -22.72 -6.61
N GLY A 85 -2.74 -22.44 -6.25
CA GLY A 85 -3.44 -23.17 -5.20
C GLY A 85 -4.86 -22.68 -4.97
N CYS A 86 -5.55 -23.30 -4.03
CA CYS A 86 -6.84 -22.82 -3.53
C CYS A 86 -6.60 -21.86 -2.37
N VAL A 87 -7.17 -20.66 -2.42
CA VAL A 87 -7.15 -19.75 -1.28
C VAL A 87 -8.15 -20.23 -0.24
N ASP A 88 -7.66 -20.38 0.98
CA ASP A 88 -8.53 -20.53 2.14
C ASP A 88 -9.13 -19.16 2.48
N PHE A 89 -10.46 -19.08 2.43
CA PHE A 89 -11.20 -17.86 2.76
C PHE A 89 -11.54 -17.75 4.25
N ALA A 90 -10.93 -18.58 5.11
CA ALA A 90 -11.07 -18.49 6.55
C ALA A 90 -10.84 -17.05 7.07
N PRO A 91 -11.76 -16.48 7.89
CA PRO A 91 -11.62 -15.14 8.43
C PRO A 91 -10.29 -14.88 9.16
N GLU A 92 -9.74 -15.90 9.82
CA GLU A 92 -8.50 -15.84 10.58
C GLU A 92 -7.28 -15.58 9.68
N TYR A 93 -7.28 -16.13 8.46
CA TYR A 93 -6.27 -15.86 7.44
C TYR A 93 -6.29 -14.37 7.05
N TRP A 94 -7.48 -13.81 6.79
CA TRP A 94 -7.63 -12.41 6.41
C TRP A 94 -7.29 -11.43 7.54
N GLN A 95 -7.63 -11.75 8.80
CA GLN A 95 -7.28 -10.93 9.96
C GLN A 95 -5.77 -10.87 10.15
N THR A 96 -5.11 -12.03 10.22
CA THR A 96 -3.64 -12.13 10.34
C THR A 96 -2.95 -11.39 9.19
N ARG A 97 -3.46 -11.57 7.95
CA ARG A 97 -2.94 -10.86 6.77
C ARG A 97 -3.04 -9.34 6.92
N ASN A 98 -4.21 -8.82 7.29
CA ASN A 98 -4.43 -7.38 7.37
C ASN A 98 -3.67 -6.75 8.54
N GLU A 99 -3.44 -7.51 9.61
CA GLU A 99 -2.69 -7.04 10.79
C GLU A 99 -1.18 -6.97 10.53
N PHE A 100 -0.61 -7.97 9.86
CA PHE A 100 0.86 -8.06 9.71
C PHE A 100 1.38 -7.64 8.32
N HIS A 101 0.57 -7.73 7.25
CA HIS A 101 1.01 -7.58 5.85
C HIS A 101 0.06 -6.79 4.93
N PRO A 102 -0.53 -5.66 5.34
CA PRO A 102 -1.63 -5.03 4.62
C PRO A 102 -1.21 -4.35 3.30
N CYS A 103 0.07 -4.02 3.12
CA CYS A 103 0.63 -3.53 1.85
C CYS A 103 1.41 -4.59 1.05
N SER A 104 1.59 -5.77 1.63
CA SER A 104 2.31 -6.91 1.07
C SER A 104 1.39 -8.04 0.54
N PRO A 105 0.08 -7.86 0.28
CA PRO A 105 -0.69 -8.99 -0.18
C PRO A 105 -0.21 -9.39 -1.58
N LEU A 106 0.19 -10.65 -1.71
CA LEU A 106 0.13 -11.38 -2.98
C LEU A 106 -1.24 -11.08 -3.58
N PRO A 107 -1.33 -10.39 -4.74
CA PRO A 107 -2.61 -10.19 -5.38
C PRO A 107 -3.21 -11.56 -5.63
N PHE A 108 -4.38 -11.83 -5.06
CA PHE A 108 -5.12 -13.04 -5.40
C PHE A 108 -5.75 -12.82 -6.77
N ILE A 109 -5.30 -13.60 -7.75
CA ILE A 109 -5.89 -13.63 -9.07
C ILE A 109 -6.72 -14.90 -9.14
N SER A 110 -8.04 -14.74 -9.15
CA SER A 110 -8.93 -15.87 -9.44
C SER A 110 -8.68 -16.31 -10.88
N THR A 111 -8.18 -17.52 -11.04
CA THR A 111 -8.02 -18.13 -12.36
C THR A 111 -9.37 -18.50 -12.96
N GLU A 112 -10.38 -18.82 -12.14
CA GLU A 112 -11.63 -19.47 -12.56
C GLU A 112 -11.36 -20.69 -13.47
N GLY A 113 -10.23 -21.38 -13.24
CA GLY A 113 -9.78 -22.50 -14.08
C GLY A 113 -8.99 -22.12 -15.34
N ARG A 114 -8.66 -20.83 -15.55
CA ARG A 114 -7.76 -20.37 -16.61
C ARG A 114 -6.29 -20.46 -16.17
N ASP A 115 -5.42 -20.83 -17.09
CA ASP A 115 -3.98 -20.75 -16.85
C ASP A 115 -3.54 -19.28 -16.77
N ILE A 116 -2.69 -18.98 -15.78
CA ILE A 116 -1.94 -17.72 -15.69
C ILE A 116 -0.56 -18.03 -16.23
N ALA A 117 -0.13 -17.31 -17.27
CA ALA A 117 1.16 -17.52 -17.93
C ALA A 117 2.31 -16.91 -17.12
N GLU A 118 2.00 -15.90 -16.30
CA GLU A 118 2.94 -15.21 -15.43
C GLU A 118 3.42 -16.13 -14.31
N THR A 119 4.73 -16.39 -14.30
CA THR A 119 5.40 -17.14 -13.23
C THR A 119 5.80 -16.26 -12.07
N GLU A 120 5.82 -14.93 -12.26
CA GLU A 120 6.19 -13.93 -11.25
C GLU A 120 5.32 -12.69 -11.36
N LEU A 121 5.04 -12.04 -10.22
CA LEU A 121 4.29 -10.78 -10.15
C LEU A 121 5.03 -9.72 -9.33
N PRO A 122 4.99 -8.43 -9.73
CA PRO A 122 5.56 -7.35 -8.95
C PRO A 122 4.66 -7.02 -7.77
N ILE A 123 5.24 -7.02 -6.57
CA ILE A 123 4.56 -6.67 -5.32
C ILE A 123 5.37 -5.63 -4.56
N TRP A 124 4.65 -4.75 -3.87
CA TRP A 124 5.22 -3.74 -3.00
C TRP A 124 5.50 -4.32 -1.62
N PHE A 125 6.76 -4.27 -1.18
CA PHE A 125 7.19 -4.63 0.17
C PHE A 125 7.90 -3.45 0.82
N CYS A 126 7.72 -3.27 2.13
CA CYS A 126 8.75 -2.57 2.90
C CYS A 126 9.71 -3.60 3.51
N ALA A 127 10.92 -3.14 3.86
CA ALA A 127 11.98 -4.00 4.40
C ALA A 127 11.52 -4.84 5.60
N GLU A 128 10.70 -4.27 6.51
CA GLU A 128 10.18 -5.01 7.66
C GLU A 128 9.17 -6.08 7.28
N CYS A 129 8.18 -5.76 6.43
CA CYS A 129 7.22 -6.74 5.92
C CYS A 129 7.92 -7.90 5.20
N GLU A 130 8.99 -7.60 4.47
CA GLU A 130 9.80 -8.60 3.77
C GLU A 130 10.50 -9.55 4.74
N GLN A 131 11.11 -9.04 5.81
CA GLN A 131 11.75 -9.90 6.82
C GLN A 131 10.73 -10.82 7.51
N ILE A 132 9.54 -10.30 7.82
CA ILE A 132 8.48 -11.11 8.43
C ILE A 132 8.06 -12.23 7.47
N GLU A 133 7.85 -11.92 6.19
CA GLU A 133 7.47 -12.92 5.17
C GLU A 133 8.55 -14.00 5.00
N LEU A 134 9.82 -13.60 4.86
CA LEU A 134 10.94 -14.53 4.76
C LEU A 134 11.09 -15.42 6.01
N SER A 135 10.76 -14.90 7.20
CA SER A 135 10.81 -15.68 8.43
C SER A 135 9.75 -16.78 8.49
N ARG A 136 8.57 -16.55 7.88
CA ARG A 136 7.48 -17.52 7.81
C ARG A 136 7.78 -18.64 6.84
N GLN A 137 8.32 -18.32 5.66
CA GLN A 137 8.69 -19.31 4.64
C GLN A 137 9.78 -20.30 5.10
N ARG A 138 10.57 -19.93 6.12
CA ARG A 138 11.58 -20.82 6.71
C ARG A 138 11.02 -21.77 7.79
N GLN A 139 9.78 -21.53 8.23
CA GLN A 139 9.12 -22.33 9.27
C GLN A 139 8.16 -23.38 8.70
N THR A 140 7.79 -23.25 7.42
CA THR A 140 7.03 -24.22 6.61
C THR A 140 7.96 -25.13 5.83
#